data_AF-A0A9E2ZBU0-F1
#
_entry.id   AF-A0A9E2ZBU0-F1
#
_cell.length_a   1.000
_cell.length_b   1.000
_cell.length_c   1.000
_cell.angle_alpha   90.00
_cell.angle_beta   90.00
_cell.angle_gamma   90.00
#
_symmetry.space_group_name_H-M   'P 1'
#
loop_
_entity.id
_entity.type
_entity.pdbx_description
1 polymer ?
#
loop_
_entity_poly.entity_id
_entity_poly.type
_entity_poly.pdbx_seq_one_letter_code
_entity_poly.pdbx_strand_id
1 'polypeptide(L)' 'MLIHDYFPHARRLWDRGELIVGPFLAVRRLAREGWPIDVVPLGELPWPTKLGRKVTSLAVVLGHSRGT' A
#
# COMPACT_ATOMS: atom_id res chain seq x y z
N MET A 1 -9.22 -5.39 2.87
CA MET A 1 -8.53 -6.18 1.82
C MET A 1 -7.03 -5.94 1.93
N LEU A 2 -6.19 -6.98 1.84
CA LEU A 2 -4.72 -6.81 1.83
C LEU A 2 -4.23 -6.70 0.38
N ILE A 3 -3.39 -5.71 0.10
CA ILE A 3 -2.74 -5.54 -1.21
C ILE A 3 -1.23 -5.66 -1.09
N HIS A 4 -0.61 -6.21 -2.12
CA HIS A 4 0.85 -6.27 -2.27
C HIS A 4 1.34 -5.14 -3.18
N ASP A 5 2.65 -4.90 -3.14
CA ASP A 5 3.34 -3.94 -4.00
C ASP A 5 2.76 -2.52 -3.94
N TYR A 6 2.27 -2.12 -2.77
CA TYR A 6 1.88 -0.75 -2.50
C TYR A 6 3.10 0.06 -2.05
N PHE A 7 3.59 0.93 -2.94
CA PHE A 7 4.70 1.84 -2.68
C PHE A 7 4.17 3.26 -2.44
N PRO A 8 4.14 3.73 -1.18
CA PRO A 8 3.65 5.08 -0.85
C PRO A 8 4.40 6.15 -1.65
N HIS A 9 3.66 7.09 -2.21
CA HIS A 9 4.20 8.17 -3.04
C HIS A 9 4.98 7.70 -4.28
N ALA A 10 4.76 6.46 -4.73
CA ALA A 10 5.57 5.83 -5.77
C ALA A 10 7.08 5.90 -5.46
N ARG A 11 7.45 5.69 -4.19
CA ARG A 11 8.85 5.67 -3.74
C ARG A 11 9.26 4.26 -3.33
N ARG A 12 10.51 3.92 -3.64
CA ARG A 12 11.12 2.67 -3.21
C ARG A 12 11.23 2.64 -1.69
N LEU A 13 10.95 1.48 -1.11
CA LEU A 13 11.11 1.22 0.32
C LEU A 13 12.51 0.68 0.67
N TRP A 14 13.32 0.38 -0.34
CA TRP A 14 14.63 -0.24 -0.24
C TRP A 14 15.53 0.15 -1.42
N ASP A 15 16.85 0.08 -1.23
CA ASP A 15 17.85 0.51 -2.23
C ASP A 15 17.81 -0.31 -3.53
N ARG A 16 17.38 -1.57 -3.46
CA ARG A 16 17.37 -2.52 -4.60
C ARG A 16 16.03 -3.24 -4.71
N GLY A 17 15.51 -3.35 -5.93
CA GLY A 17 14.24 -4.04 -6.21
C GLY A 17 13.51 -3.38 -7.37
N GLU A 18 12.31 -3.83 -7.70
CA GLU A 18 11.45 -3.15 -8.66
C GLU A 18 10.54 -2.15 -7.92
N LEU A 19 10.23 -1.02 -8.56
CA LEU A 19 9.21 -0.09 -8.09
C LEU A 19 7.97 -0.27 -8.97
N ILE A 20 6.90 -0.82 -8.41
CA ILE A 20 5.64 -1.04 -9.11
C ILE A 20 4.66 0.08 -8.72
N VAL A 21 4.39 1.00 -9.62
CA VAL A 21 3.58 2.20 -9.32
C VAL A 21 2.06 1.96 -9.43
N GLY A 22 1.65 0.88 -10.09
CA GLY A 22 0.25 0.58 -10.41
C GLY A 22 -0.70 0.62 -9.21
N PRO A 23 -0.45 -0.13 -8.12
CA PRO A 23 -1.32 -0.15 -6.95
C PRO A 23 -1.50 1.24 -6.30
N PHE A 24 -0.43 2.03 -6.19
CA PHE A 24 -0.50 3.39 -5.66
C PHE A 24 -1.36 4.30 -6.56
N LEU A 25 -1.17 4.24 -7.88
CA LEU A 25 -1.94 5.05 -8.82
C LEU A 25 -3.43 4.66 -8.84
N ALA A 26 -3.74 3.36 -8.77
CA ALA A 26 -5.11 2.86 -8.70
C ALA A 26 -5.84 3.37 -7.46
N VAL A 27 -5.22 3.27 -6.28
CA VAL A 27 -5.77 3.81 -5.02
C VAL A 27 -6.00 5.32 -5.12
N ARG A 28 -5.01 6.07 -5.64
CA ARG A 28 -5.16 7.52 -5.84
C ARG A 28 -6.29 7.88 -6.78
N ARG A 29 -6.51 7.10 -7.85
CA ARG A 29 -7.62 7.31 -8.78
C ARG A 29 -8.96 7.07 -8.07
N LEU A 30 -9.11 5.96 -7.38
CA LEU A 30 -10.34 5.64 -6.63
C LEU A 30 -10.66 6.71 -5.59
N ALA A 31 -9.66 7.18 -4.84
CA ALA A 31 -9.83 8.28 -3.89
C ALA A 31 -10.30 9.57 -4.58
N ARG A 32 -9.75 9.92 -5.76
CA ARG A 32 -10.18 11.08 -6.56
C ARG A 32 -11.59 10.93 -7.13
N GLU A 33 -12.02 9.70 -7.39
CA GLU A 33 -13.38 9.37 -7.83
C GLU A 33 -14.38 9.33 -6.65
N GLY A 34 -13.94 9.61 -5.42
CA GLY A 34 -14.81 9.66 -4.23
C GLY A 34 -15.19 8.29 -3.68
N TRP A 35 -14.41 7.25 -3.99
CA TRP A 35 -14.58 5.95 -3.34
C TRP A 35 -14.26 6.07 -1.85
N PRO A 36 -15.13 5.54 -0.96
CA PRO A 36 -14.95 5.61 0.48
C PRO A 36 -13.95 4.55 0.92
N ILE A 37 -12.68 4.72 0.56
CA ILE A 37 -11.60 3.81 0.91
C ILE A 37 -10.40 4.57 1.47
N ASP A 38 -9.77 3.97 2.48
CA ASP A 38 -8.46 4.37 3.00
C ASP A 38 -7.44 3.25 2.76
N VAL A 39 -6.16 3.60 2.66
CA VAL A 39 -5.07 2.63 2.50
C VAL A 39 -3.99 2.89 3.54
N VAL A 40 -3.68 1.85 4.32
CA VAL A 40 -2.70 1.90 5.40
C VAL A 40 -1.52 0.98 5.05
N PRO A 41 -0.34 1.53 4.72
CA PRO A 41 0.88 0.74 4.57
C PRO A 41 1.23 0.05 5.89
N LEU A 42 1.63 -1.21 5.84
CA LEU A 42 2.06 -1.95 7.04
C LEU A 42 3.44 -1.52 7.54
N GLY A 43 4.26 -0.88 6.69
CA GLY A 43 5.55 -0.34 7.10
C GLY A 43 6.53 -1.41 7.56
N GLU A 44 6.96 -1.35 8.83
CA GLU A 44 7.84 -2.34 9.45
C GLU A 44 7.06 -3.47 10.11
N LEU A 45 7.48 -4.71 9.85
CA LEU A 45 6.99 -5.93 10.46
C LEU A 45 7.97 -6.41 11.55
N PRO A 46 7.47 -7.09 12.60
CA PRO A 46 8.34 -7.59 13.65
C PRO A 46 9.26 -8.74 13.18
N TRP A 47 8.93 -9.39 12.06
CA TRP A 47 9.68 -10.47 11.41
C TRP A 47 10.26 -10.05 10.04
N PRO A 48 11.28 -10.76 9.52
CA PRO A 48 11.85 -10.47 8.20
C PRO A 48 10.90 -10.83 7.05
N THR A 49 10.94 -10.03 5.99
CA THR A 49 10.28 -10.29 4.70
C THR A 49 11.14 -11.19 3.81
N LYS A 50 10.62 -11.54 2.62
CA LYS A 50 11.35 -12.30 1.57
C LYS A 50 12.73 -11.70 1.22
N LEU A 51 12.90 -10.39 1.39
CA LEU A 51 14.17 -9.69 1.12
C LEU A 51 15.11 -9.63 2.34
N GLY A 52 14.78 -10.33 3.43
CA GLY A 52 15.56 -10.29 4.68
C GLY A 52 15.50 -8.95 5.41
N ARG A 53 14.55 -8.07 5.06
CA ARG A 53 14.32 -6.75 5.68
C ARG A 53 13.06 -6.78 6.53
N LYS A 54 12.90 -5.86 7.47
CA LYS A 54 11.65 -5.73 8.24
C LYS A 54 10.58 -4.86 7.56
N VAL A 55 10.95 -4.06 6.56
CA VAL A 55 9.99 -3.23 5.80
C VAL A 55 9.25 -4.05 4.74
N THR A 56 7.96 -3.75 4.51
CA THR A 56 7.10 -4.43 3.53
C THR A 56 6.34 -3.45 2.62
N SER A 57 6.04 -3.87 1.39
CA SER A 57 5.13 -3.18 0.45
C SER A 57 3.66 -3.58 0.64
N LEU A 58 3.34 -4.33 1.70
CA LEU A 58 1.96 -4.69 2.01
C LEU A 58 1.20 -3.49 2.57
N ALA A 59 -0.07 -3.35 2.17
CA ALA A 59 -0.98 -2.35 2.71
C ALA A 59 -2.38 -2.93 2.91
N VAL A 60 -3.11 -2.40 3.88
CA VAL A 60 -4.52 -2.73 4.13
C VAL A 60 -5.40 -1.66 3.50
N VAL A 61 -6.33 -2.09 2.65
CA VAL A 61 -7.44 -1.26 2.16
C VAL A 61 -8.62 -1.40 3.10
N LEU A 62 -9.06 -0.28 3.65
CA LEU A 62 -10.23 -0.14 4.52
C LEU A 62 -11.36 0.46 3.70
N GLY A 63 -12.54 -0.15 3.74
CA GLY A 63 -13.75 0.44 3.16
C GLY A 63 -14.55 1.11 4.26
N HIS A 64 -15.15 2.25 3.97
CA HIS A 64 -16.03 2.95 4.89
C HIS A 64 -17.48 2.72 4.43
N SER A 65 -18.35 2.31 5.34
CA SER A 65 -19.78 2.40 5.11
C SER A 65 -20.15 3.88 5.06
N ARG A 66 -20.88 4.29 4.01
CA ARG A 66 -21.54 5.60 4.03
C ARG A 66 -22.56 5.54 5.17
N GLY A 67 -22.41 6.41 6.17
CA GLY A 67 -23.43 6.57 7.20
C GLY A 67 -24.78 6.83 6.53
N THR A 68 -25.77 6.02 6.89
CA THR A 68 -27.18 6.19 6.53
C THR A 68 -27.75 7.46 7.12
#